data_AF-A0A930B0P1-F1
#
_entry.id   AF-A0A930B0P1-F1
#
_cell.length_a   1.000
_cell.length_b   1.000
_cell.length_c   1.000
_cell.angle_alpha   90.00
_cell.angle_beta   90.00
_cell.angle_gamma   90.00
#
_symmetry.space_group_name_H-M   'P 1'
#
loop_
_entity.id
_entity.type
_entity.pdbx_description
1 polymer ?
#
loop_
_entity_poly.entity_id
_entity_poly.type
_entity_poly.pdbx_seq_one_letter_code
_entity_poly.pdbx_strand_id
1 'polypeptide(L)'
;LNTQRKTTDEQITEQALCMILSQGEEEAPATVVFSQDWHKGVIGIVASRLIETYYRPTIVFTQSGDVLAASARSVKGFNLYEALCECKDELIQFGGHTAAAGMTLRPENYERFKQKFQEVVERTLPQELRSPKLILSGKLPLSDITYTFYRCLQRFAPFGPKNMTPVFYAHGVLAKEVRRVGKDLSHLRMILTDPKSNHDFVAVGFGLAPQKELIESGQPLTIAYQLTENSWQGRTSLELIIKGVKSEK
;
A
#
# COMPACT_ATOMS: atom_id res chain seq x y z
N LEU A 1 -13.38 -17.00 15.49
CA LEU A 1 -13.11 -15.54 15.64
C LEU A 1 -12.28 -14.95 14.49
N ASN A 2 -11.11 -15.49 14.11
CA ASN A 2 -10.27 -14.87 13.06
C ASN A 2 -10.89 -14.90 11.65
N THR A 3 -11.62 -15.95 11.27
CA THR A 3 -12.25 -16.04 9.94
C THR A 3 -13.44 -15.09 9.80
N GLN A 4 -14.30 -15.00 10.83
CA GLN A 4 -15.41 -14.06 10.87
C GLN A 4 -14.93 -12.60 10.82
N ARG A 5 -13.88 -12.26 11.59
CA ARG A 5 -13.29 -10.91 11.53
C ARG A 5 -12.77 -10.56 10.13
N LYS A 6 -12.04 -11.48 9.47
CA LYS A 6 -11.55 -11.23 8.11
C LYS A 6 -12.66 -10.88 7.12
N THR A 7 -13.76 -11.63 7.16
CA THR A 7 -14.92 -11.38 6.28
C THR A 7 -15.58 -10.03 6.58
N THR A 8 -15.74 -9.69 7.86
CA THR A 8 -16.30 -8.39 8.26
C THR A 8 -15.40 -7.22 7.88
N ASP A 9 -14.07 -7.35 8.03
CA ASP A 9 -13.12 -6.31 7.67
C ASP A 9 -13.13 -6.04 6.16
N GLU A 10 -13.16 -7.10 5.34
CA GLU A 10 -13.24 -7.03 3.86
C GLU A 10 -14.51 -6.32 3.41
N GLN A 11 -15.67 -6.74 3.93
CA GLN A 11 -16.97 -6.12 3.61
C GLN A 11 -17.01 -4.63 3.98
N ILE A 12 -16.52 -4.26 5.18
CA ILE A 12 -16.48 -2.85 5.60
C ILE A 12 -15.51 -2.05 4.72
N THR A 13 -14.40 -2.65 4.29
CA THR A 13 -13.46 -2.00 3.36
C THR A 13 -14.13 -1.71 2.03
N GLU A 14 -14.84 -2.68 1.45
CA GLU A 14 -15.58 -2.51 0.20
C GLU A 14 -16.65 -1.42 0.33
N GLN A 15 -17.42 -1.41 1.42
CA GLN A 15 -18.41 -0.36 1.69
C GLN A 15 -17.78 1.03 1.75
N ALA A 16 -16.64 1.16 2.44
CA ALA A 16 -15.93 2.42 2.54
C ALA A 16 -15.37 2.89 1.19
N LEU A 17 -14.86 1.98 0.36
CA LEU A 17 -14.43 2.28 -1.01
C LEU A 17 -15.60 2.76 -1.87
N CYS A 18 -16.73 2.06 -1.82
CA CYS A 18 -17.95 2.46 -2.53
C CYS A 18 -18.46 3.83 -2.10
N MET A 19 -18.33 4.18 -0.81
CA MET A 19 -18.71 5.49 -0.29
C MET A 19 -17.84 6.62 -0.87
N ILE A 20 -16.53 6.41 -0.98
CA ILE A 20 -15.62 7.39 -1.58
C ILE A 20 -16.00 7.63 -3.04
N LEU A 21 -16.24 6.56 -3.80
CA LEU A 21 -16.64 6.62 -5.21
C LEU A 21 -17.99 7.31 -5.38
N SER A 22 -19.00 6.97 -4.56
CA SER A 22 -20.34 7.54 -4.70
C SER A 22 -20.42 9.01 -4.31
N GLN A 23 -19.49 9.49 -3.48
CA GLN A 23 -19.36 10.88 -3.07
C GLN A 23 -18.46 11.70 -3.98
N GLY A 24 -17.78 11.09 -4.96
CA GLY A 24 -16.85 11.78 -5.86
C GLY A 24 -15.59 12.27 -5.14
N GLU A 25 -15.16 11.55 -4.08
CA GLU A 25 -14.06 11.95 -3.21
C GLU A 25 -12.74 11.25 -3.53
N GLU A 26 -12.60 10.67 -4.72
CA GLU A 26 -11.39 9.98 -5.15
C GLU A 26 -10.15 10.88 -5.10
N GLU A 27 -10.31 12.17 -5.42
CA GLU A 27 -9.23 13.16 -5.47
C GLU A 27 -9.14 14.04 -4.19
N ALA A 28 -9.91 13.74 -3.15
CA ALA A 28 -9.84 14.47 -1.89
C ALA A 28 -8.43 14.39 -1.26
N PRO A 29 -7.97 15.42 -0.53
CA PRO A 29 -6.67 15.42 0.16
C PRO A 29 -6.56 14.36 1.27
N ALA A 30 -7.70 13.99 1.84
CA ALA A 30 -7.81 13.00 2.91
C ALA A 30 -9.13 12.25 2.82
N THR A 31 -9.11 10.98 3.23
CA THR A 31 -10.31 10.14 3.32
C THR A 31 -10.96 10.34 4.69
N VAL A 32 -12.23 10.72 4.71
CA VAL A 32 -13.04 10.76 5.94
C VAL A 32 -14.38 10.09 5.65
N VAL A 33 -14.59 8.91 6.24
CA VAL A 33 -15.76 8.08 5.99
C VAL A 33 -16.42 7.68 7.31
N PHE A 34 -17.73 7.50 7.29
CA PHE A 34 -18.54 7.17 8.46
C PHE A 34 -19.64 6.17 8.10
N SER A 35 -19.82 5.17 8.95
CA SER A 35 -21.07 4.40 9.01
C SER A 35 -21.38 4.01 10.43
N GLN A 36 -22.65 4.11 10.81
CA GLN A 36 -23.16 3.67 12.10
C GLN A 36 -23.06 2.15 12.32
N ASP A 37 -23.01 1.37 11.23
CA ASP A 37 -23.03 -0.10 11.26
C ASP A 37 -21.62 -0.72 11.39
N TRP A 38 -20.57 0.09 11.37
CA TRP A 38 -19.19 -0.41 11.42
C TRP A 38 -18.74 -0.74 12.85
N HIS A 39 -17.99 -1.82 13.02
CA HIS A 39 -17.50 -2.18 14.35
C HIS A 39 -16.26 -1.37 14.74
N LYS A 40 -16.28 -0.76 15.93
CA LYS A 40 -15.15 -0.01 16.51
C LYS A 40 -13.84 -0.80 16.57
N GLY A 41 -13.89 -2.12 16.70
CA GLY A 41 -12.71 -2.98 16.68
C GLY A 41 -12.06 -3.17 15.30
N VAL A 42 -12.74 -2.76 14.22
CA VAL A 42 -12.38 -3.04 12.82
C VAL A 42 -11.96 -1.79 12.05
N ILE A 43 -12.51 -0.61 12.40
CA ILE A 43 -12.26 0.66 11.69
C ILE A 43 -10.77 1.02 11.51
N GLY A 44 -9.89 0.59 12.43
CA GLY A 44 -8.45 0.81 12.29
C GLY A 44 -7.78 -0.03 11.20
N ILE A 45 -8.27 -1.25 10.97
CA ILE A 45 -7.82 -2.12 9.86
C ILE A 45 -8.30 -1.54 8.54
N VAL A 46 -9.57 -1.13 8.50
CA VAL A 46 -10.19 -0.49 7.33
C VAL A 46 -9.44 0.78 6.95
N ALA A 47 -9.13 1.65 7.92
CA ALA A 47 -8.34 2.87 7.66
C ALA A 47 -6.97 2.55 7.03
N SER A 48 -6.33 1.45 7.46
CA SER A 48 -5.03 1.04 6.91
C SER A 48 -5.17 0.57 5.45
N ARG A 49 -6.22 -0.20 5.13
CA ARG A 49 -6.51 -0.65 3.76
C ARG A 49 -6.87 0.50 2.81
N LEU A 50 -7.63 1.48 3.29
CA LEU A 50 -7.96 2.67 2.51
C LEU A 50 -6.70 3.51 2.18
N ILE A 51 -5.71 3.56 3.09
CA ILE A 51 -4.40 4.16 2.79
C ILE A 51 -3.64 3.38 1.73
N GLU A 52 -3.74 2.04 1.71
CA GLU A 52 -3.10 1.24 0.67
C GLU A 52 -3.70 1.55 -0.72
N THR A 53 -4.99 1.86 -0.80
CA THR A 53 -5.67 2.20 -2.06
C THR A 53 -5.42 3.65 -2.51
N TYR A 54 -5.65 4.63 -1.64
CA TYR A 54 -5.64 6.06 -2.00
C TYR A 54 -4.38 6.82 -1.57
N TYR A 55 -3.50 6.19 -0.77
CA TYR A 55 -2.26 6.77 -0.23
C TYR A 55 -2.40 8.20 0.31
N ARG A 56 -3.37 8.41 1.21
CA ARG A 56 -3.62 9.71 1.83
C ARG A 56 -4.07 9.55 3.28
N PRO A 57 -3.89 10.55 4.17
CA PRO A 57 -4.39 10.49 5.54
C PRO A 57 -5.86 10.07 5.57
N THR A 58 -6.19 9.12 6.44
CA THR A 58 -7.50 8.46 6.42
C THR A 58 -8.07 8.35 7.82
N ILE A 59 -9.34 8.71 7.98
CA ILE A 59 -10.13 8.60 9.20
C ILE A 59 -11.41 7.82 8.92
N VAL A 60 -11.66 6.78 9.72
CA VAL A 60 -12.86 5.95 9.63
C VAL A 60 -13.64 6.07 10.93
N PHE A 61 -14.87 6.60 10.84
CA PHE A 61 -15.77 6.81 11.97
C PHE A 61 -16.83 5.71 12.08
N THR A 62 -17.28 5.44 13.30
CA THR A 62 -18.47 4.65 13.60
C THR A 62 -19.24 5.22 14.79
N GLN A 63 -20.52 4.85 14.92
CA GLN A 63 -21.35 5.20 16.07
C GLN A 63 -20.87 4.45 17.34
N SER A 64 -20.77 5.16 18.46
CA SER A 64 -20.38 4.60 19.76
C SER A 64 -21.15 5.31 20.88
N GLY A 65 -22.37 4.83 21.17
CA GLY A 65 -23.27 5.52 22.10
C GLY A 65 -23.80 6.80 21.45
N ASP A 66 -23.69 7.93 22.14
CA ASP A 66 -24.15 9.25 21.64
C ASP A 66 -23.08 10.01 20.84
N VAL A 67 -21.92 9.40 20.60
CA VAL A 67 -20.78 10.02 19.92
C VAL A 67 -20.31 9.19 18.75
N LEU A 68 -19.58 9.83 17.83
CA LEU A 68 -18.84 9.12 16.79
C LEU A 68 -17.44 8.81 17.30
N ALA A 69 -17.01 7.57 17.18
CA ALA A 69 -15.64 7.14 17.48
C ALA A 69 -14.89 6.82 16.18
N ALA A 70 -13.65 7.26 16.08
CA ALA A 70 -12.84 7.07 14.87
C ALA A 70 -11.48 6.45 15.15
N SER A 71 -10.96 5.78 14.14
CA SER A 71 -9.54 5.47 14.01
C SER A 71 -8.97 6.17 12.79
N ALA A 72 -7.84 6.83 13.01
CA ALA A 72 -7.11 7.55 11.98
C ALA A 72 -5.73 6.91 11.74
N ARG A 73 -5.29 7.02 10.50
CA ARG A 73 -3.99 6.55 10.03
C ARG A 73 -3.37 7.59 9.09
N SER A 74 -2.04 7.66 9.09
CA SER A 74 -1.27 8.63 8.32
C SER A 74 -0.44 7.96 7.23
N VAL A 75 -0.08 8.74 6.20
CA VAL A 75 1.00 8.38 5.28
C VAL A 75 2.37 8.59 5.93
N LYS A 76 3.38 7.90 5.43
CA LYS A 76 4.73 7.95 6.01
C LYS A 76 5.30 9.37 5.90
N GLY A 77 5.73 9.93 7.04
CA GLY A 77 6.34 11.27 7.11
C GLY A 77 5.35 12.41 7.34
N PHE A 78 4.04 12.15 7.38
CA PHE A 78 3.03 13.14 7.73
C PHE A 78 2.63 13.03 9.21
N ASN A 79 2.64 14.15 9.94
CA ASN A 79 2.27 14.20 11.36
C ASN A 79 0.76 14.36 11.54
N LEU A 80 0.05 13.24 11.66
CA LEU A 80 -1.39 13.21 11.86
C LEU A 80 -1.83 13.89 13.17
N TYR A 81 -1.01 13.81 14.22
CA TYR A 81 -1.36 14.41 15.50
C TYR A 81 -1.46 15.94 15.40
N GLU A 82 -0.49 16.57 14.74
CA GLU A 82 -0.51 18.02 14.49
C GLU A 82 -1.72 18.45 13.66
N ALA A 83 -2.05 17.69 12.60
CA ALA A 83 -3.24 17.95 11.79
C ALA A 83 -4.54 17.88 12.62
N LEU A 84 -4.63 16.92 13.56
CA LEU A 84 -5.77 16.81 14.46
C LEU A 84 -5.82 17.90 15.53
N CYS A 85 -4.67 18.40 15.98
CA CYS A 85 -4.61 19.56 16.89
C CYS A 85 -5.27 20.80 16.27
N GLU A 86 -5.13 21.00 14.96
CA GLU A 86 -5.82 22.09 14.25
C GLU A 86 -7.33 21.88 14.15
N CYS A 87 -7.79 20.63 14.24
CA CYS A 87 -9.21 20.26 14.18
C CYS A 87 -9.86 20.11 15.58
N LYS A 88 -9.15 20.46 16.65
CA LYS A 88 -9.56 20.19 18.04
C LYS A 88 -10.94 20.73 18.42
N ASP A 89 -11.38 21.83 17.82
CA ASP A 89 -12.63 22.50 18.18
C ASP A 89 -13.87 21.68 17.82
N GLU A 90 -13.74 20.77 16.84
CA GLU A 90 -14.84 19.87 16.44
C GLU A 90 -14.82 18.55 17.23
N LEU A 91 -13.72 18.26 17.94
CA LEU A 91 -13.46 16.99 18.62
C LEU A 91 -13.84 17.08 20.11
N ILE A 92 -14.40 16.00 20.65
CA ILE A 92 -14.60 15.83 22.10
C ILE A 92 -13.25 15.47 22.75
N GLN A 93 -12.53 14.54 22.13
CA GLN A 93 -11.20 14.10 22.56
C GLN A 93 -10.49 13.42 21.39
N PHE A 94 -9.16 13.48 21.40
CA PHE A 94 -8.31 12.72 20.49
C PHE A 94 -6.97 12.40 21.17
N GLY A 95 -6.33 11.34 20.71
CA GLY A 95 -5.03 10.92 21.22
C GLY A 95 -4.35 9.93 20.27
N GLY A 96 -3.02 9.85 20.34
CA GLY A 96 -2.24 8.96 19.49
C GLY A 96 -0.84 9.49 19.19
N HIS A 97 -0.33 9.10 18.03
CA HIS A 97 1.01 9.43 17.54
C HIS A 97 0.95 9.93 16.10
N THR A 98 2.11 10.29 15.57
CA THR A 98 2.29 10.80 14.20
C THR A 98 1.64 9.92 13.12
N ALA A 99 1.62 8.59 13.29
CA ALA A 99 1.11 7.65 12.29
C ALA A 99 -0.33 7.16 12.54
N ALA A 100 -0.85 7.30 13.75
CA ALA A 100 -2.12 6.70 14.15
C ALA A 100 -2.74 7.44 15.33
N ALA A 101 -4.04 7.70 15.26
CA ALA A 101 -4.78 8.33 16.33
C ALA A 101 -6.18 7.72 16.51
N GLY A 102 -6.72 7.85 17.72
CA GLY A 102 -8.12 7.64 18.02
C GLY A 102 -8.77 8.97 18.39
N MET A 103 -10.03 9.16 18.04
CA MET A 103 -10.77 10.37 18.35
C MET A 103 -12.26 10.11 18.53
N THR A 104 -12.95 11.03 19.20
CA THR A 104 -14.41 11.07 19.24
C THR A 104 -14.93 12.47 18.98
N LEU A 105 -16.07 12.58 18.31
CA LEU A 105 -16.78 13.84 18.07
C LEU A 105 -18.29 13.67 18.17
N ARG A 106 -19.03 14.77 18.28
CA ARG A 106 -20.50 14.75 18.28
C ARG A 106 -21.02 14.58 16.85
N PRO A 107 -22.06 13.77 16.57
CA PRO A 107 -22.55 13.52 15.21
C PRO A 107 -22.79 14.81 14.39
N GLU A 108 -23.31 15.86 15.02
CA GLU A 108 -23.57 17.16 14.40
C GLU A 108 -22.30 17.93 13.94
N ASN A 109 -21.11 17.53 14.42
CA ASN A 109 -19.83 18.13 14.02
C ASN A 109 -19.17 17.38 12.86
N TYR A 110 -19.70 16.23 12.42
CA TYR A 110 -19.02 15.35 11.46
C TYR A 110 -18.63 16.06 10.16
N GLU A 111 -19.58 16.74 9.51
CA GLU A 111 -19.32 17.41 8.23
C GLU A 111 -18.33 18.57 8.37
N ARG A 112 -18.45 19.38 9.45
CA ARG A 112 -17.50 20.46 9.75
C ARG A 112 -16.09 19.91 9.98
N PHE A 113 -15.97 18.84 10.75
CA PHE A 113 -14.71 18.16 10.98
C PHE A 113 -14.10 17.63 9.68
N LYS A 114 -14.91 16.96 8.85
CA LYS A 114 -14.47 16.39 7.57
C LYS A 114 -13.85 17.45 6.66
N GLN A 115 -14.56 18.56 6.47
CA GLN A 115 -14.08 19.69 5.66
C GLN A 115 -12.80 20.30 6.24
N LYS A 116 -12.81 20.63 7.54
CA LYS A 116 -11.65 21.23 8.22
C LYS A 116 -10.42 20.33 8.16
N PHE A 117 -10.60 19.02 8.35
CA PHE A 117 -9.49 18.06 8.26
C PHE A 117 -8.93 17.96 6.85
N GLN A 118 -9.80 17.91 5.83
CA GLN A 118 -9.37 17.91 4.43
C GLN A 118 -8.59 19.18 4.06
N GLU A 119 -9.05 20.36 4.50
CA GLU A 119 -8.33 21.63 4.30
C GLU A 119 -6.96 21.64 4.98
N VAL A 120 -6.87 21.17 6.23
CA VAL A 120 -5.61 21.07 6.96
C VAL A 120 -4.65 20.14 6.23
N VAL A 121 -5.11 18.97 5.78
CA VAL A 121 -4.26 18.02 5.03
C VAL A 121 -3.82 18.61 3.69
N GLU A 122 -4.70 19.23 2.91
CA GLU A 122 -4.34 19.86 1.63
C GLU A 122 -3.22 20.90 1.83
N ARG A 123 -3.33 21.73 2.87
CA ARG A 123 -2.35 22.78 3.17
C ARG A 123 -1.03 22.24 3.73
N THR A 124 -1.08 21.19 4.53
CA THR A 124 0.08 20.75 5.35
C THR A 124 0.79 19.51 4.80
N LEU A 125 0.13 18.68 3.97
CA LEU A 125 0.73 17.49 3.38
C LEU A 125 1.60 17.89 2.17
N PRO A 126 2.94 17.77 2.28
CA PRO A 126 3.83 18.13 1.17
C PRO A 126 3.56 17.26 -0.06
N GLN A 127 3.67 17.86 -1.25
CA GLN A 127 3.43 17.17 -2.53
C GLN A 127 4.24 15.86 -2.66
N GLU A 128 5.47 15.85 -2.16
CA GLU A 128 6.34 14.68 -2.18
C GLU A 128 5.84 13.49 -1.36
N LEU A 129 4.98 13.74 -0.36
CA LEU A 129 4.39 12.71 0.51
C LEU A 129 3.02 12.27 0.02
N ARG A 130 2.49 12.86 -1.06
CA ARG A 130 1.21 12.47 -1.69
C ARG A 130 1.32 11.22 -2.58
N SER A 131 2.52 10.65 -2.72
CA SER A 131 2.74 9.42 -3.48
C SER A 131 3.67 8.46 -2.74
N PRO A 132 3.46 7.14 -2.87
CA PRO A 132 4.32 6.17 -2.22
C PRO A 132 5.72 6.19 -2.84
N LYS A 133 6.73 6.45 -2.01
CA LYS A 133 8.14 6.37 -2.41
C LYS A 133 8.66 4.94 -2.27
N LEU A 134 9.20 4.38 -3.35
CA LEU A 134 9.94 3.12 -3.33
C LEU A 134 11.44 3.43 -3.13
N ILE A 135 12.02 2.97 -2.02
CA ILE A 135 13.44 3.14 -1.74
C ILE A 135 14.21 2.03 -2.44
N LEU A 136 15.06 2.40 -3.40
CA LEU A 136 15.89 1.47 -4.16
C LEU A 136 17.28 1.37 -3.51
N SER A 137 17.74 0.15 -3.30
CA SER A 137 19.06 -0.16 -2.74
C SER A 137 20.18 -0.01 -3.77
N GLY A 138 19.86 -0.10 -5.06
CA GLY A 138 20.81 0.09 -6.14
C GLY A 138 20.38 -0.58 -7.44
N LYS A 139 21.15 -0.29 -8.50
CA LYS A 139 21.00 -0.97 -9.79
C LYS A 139 21.54 -2.39 -9.67
N LEU A 140 20.75 -3.37 -10.07
CA LEU A 140 21.18 -4.75 -10.24
C LEU A 140 20.61 -5.24 -11.56
N PRO A 141 21.41 -5.37 -12.62
CA PRO A 141 20.99 -6.07 -13.84
C PRO A 141 20.61 -7.52 -13.54
N LEU A 142 19.66 -8.10 -14.29
CA LEU A 142 19.27 -9.49 -14.07
C LEU A 142 20.42 -10.46 -14.37
N SER A 143 21.26 -10.08 -15.32
CA SER A 143 22.51 -10.76 -15.69
C SER A 143 23.52 -10.90 -14.54
N ASP A 144 23.48 -10.03 -13.53
CA ASP A 144 24.38 -10.08 -12.37
C ASP A 144 23.82 -10.92 -11.20
N ILE A 145 22.57 -11.40 -11.32
CA ILE A 145 21.95 -12.22 -10.28
C ILE A 145 22.53 -13.63 -10.33
N THR A 146 23.18 -14.01 -9.23
CA THR A 146 23.70 -15.37 -9.02
C THR A 146 23.33 -15.88 -7.63
N TYR A 147 23.36 -17.20 -7.43
CA TYR A 147 23.23 -17.78 -6.08
C TYR A 147 24.30 -17.27 -5.13
N THR A 148 25.52 -17.00 -5.62
CA THR A 148 26.59 -16.42 -4.80
C THR A 148 26.22 -15.02 -4.32
N PHE A 149 25.71 -14.16 -5.23
CA PHE A 149 25.19 -12.84 -4.86
C PHE A 149 24.07 -12.95 -3.83
N TYR A 150 23.09 -13.83 -4.06
CA TYR A 150 21.97 -14.02 -3.15
C TYR A 150 22.43 -14.49 -1.75
N ARG A 151 23.35 -15.46 -1.66
CA ARG A 151 23.91 -15.89 -0.37
C ARG A 151 24.62 -14.74 0.34
N CYS A 152 25.37 -13.91 -0.38
CA CYS A 152 25.99 -12.71 0.20
C CYS A 152 24.93 -11.72 0.71
N LEU A 153 23.85 -11.51 -0.06
CA LEU A 153 22.73 -10.67 0.34
C LEU A 153 22.07 -11.17 1.63
N GLN A 154 21.87 -12.49 1.77
CA GLN A 154 21.28 -13.08 2.97
C GLN A 154 22.12 -12.90 4.24
N ARG A 155 23.42 -12.59 4.14
CA ARG A 155 24.26 -12.26 5.31
C ARG A 155 23.87 -10.95 5.99
N PHE A 156 23.08 -10.09 5.32
CA PHE A 156 22.52 -8.87 5.89
C PHE A 156 21.19 -9.09 6.64
N ALA A 157 20.68 -10.33 6.64
CA ALA A 157 19.53 -10.70 7.45
C ALA A 157 19.86 -10.62 8.96
N PRO A 158 18.87 -10.45 9.86
CA PRO A 158 17.42 -10.51 9.60
C PRO A 158 16.88 -9.23 8.96
N PHE A 159 16.02 -9.41 7.95
CA PHE A 159 15.28 -8.31 7.36
C PHE A 159 13.98 -8.04 8.13
N GLY A 160 13.60 -6.78 8.23
CA GLY A 160 12.42 -6.33 8.95
C GLY A 160 12.38 -4.82 9.15
N PRO A 161 11.53 -4.32 10.06
CA PRO A 161 11.52 -2.91 10.42
C PRO A 161 12.93 -2.43 10.80
N LYS A 162 13.39 -1.33 10.20
CA LYS A 162 14.76 -0.75 10.30
C LYS A 162 15.86 -1.47 9.51
N ASN A 163 15.58 -2.63 8.92
CA ASN A 163 16.49 -3.31 7.98
C ASN A 163 15.65 -3.98 6.87
N MET A 164 15.01 -3.17 6.02
CA MET A 164 14.08 -3.69 5.03
C MET A 164 14.82 -4.54 3.99
N THR A 165 14.18 -5.61 3.50
CA THR A 165 14.72 -6.41 2.39
C THR A 165 15.07 -5.50 1.20
N PRO A 166 16.32 -5.54 0.71
CA PRO A 166 16.78 -4.67 -0.37
C PRO A 166 15.92 -4.77 -1.62
N VAL A 167 15.56 -3.61 -2.18
CA VAL A 167 14.82 -3.50 -3.45
C VAL A 167 15.80 -2.99 -4.49
N PHE A 168 16.12 -3.82 -5.47
CA PHE A 168 16.98 -3.44 -6.58
C PHE A 168 16.15 -2.96 -7.76
N TYR A 169 16.81 -2.35 -8.74
CA TYR A 169 16.18 -2.05 -10.03
C TYR A 169 17.03 -2.50 -11.21
N ALA A 170 16.36 -2.92 -12.27
CA ALA A 170 16.95 -3.29 -13.56
C ALA A 170 16.26 -2.50 -14.69
N HIS A 171 17.05 -2.22 -15.72
CA HIS A 171 16.59 -1.57 -16.95
C HIS A 171 16.58 -2.57 -18.10
N GLY A 172 15.81 -2.27 -19.14
CA GLY A 172 15.79 -3.02 -20.38
C GLY A 172 15.19 -4.42 -20.26
N VAL A 173 14.42 -4.72 -19.21
CA VAL A 173 13.87 -6.06 -18.96
C VAL A 173 12.66 -6.30 -19.85
N LEU A 174 12.57 -7.47 -20.47
CA LEU A 174 11.42 -7.90 -21.27
C LEU A 174 10.60 -8.96 -20.54
N ALA A 175 9.29 -8.93 -20.74
CA ALA A 175 8.40 -9.99 -20.31
C ALA A 175 8.17 -11.00 -21.44
N LYS A 176 8.47 -12.27 -21.19
CA LYS A 176 8.20 -13.39 -22.12
C LYS A 176 6.82 -13.99 -21.91
N GLU A 177 6.38 -14.08 -20.66
CA GLU A 177 5.09 -14.64 -20.27
C GLU A 177 4.55 -13.83 -19.11
N VAL A 178 3.24 -13.53 -19.13
CA VAL A 178 2.54 -12.88 -18.03
C VAL A 178 1.21 -13.58 -17.82
N ARG A 179 0.92 -14.00 -16.59
CA ARG A 179 -0.32 -14.67 -16.22
C ARG A 179 -0.87 -14.09 -14.94
N ARG A 180 -2.19 -13.87 -14.90
CA ARG A 180 -2.87 -13.55 -13.65
C ARG A 180 -2.92 -14.78 -12.76
N VAL A 181 -2.63 -14.61 -11.48
CA VAL A 181 -2.60 -15.67 -10.46
C VAL A 181 -3.26 -15.20 -9.17
N GLY A 182 -3.55 -16.14 -8.27
CA GLY A 182 -4.31 -15.87 -7.05
C GLY A 182 -5.80 -16.19 -7.22
N LYS A 183 -6.54 -16.25 -6.10
CA LYS A 183 -7.98 -16.59 -6.10
C LYS A 183 -8.83 -15.53 -6.80
N ASP A 184 -8.41 -14.28 -6.70
CA ASP A 184 -9.04 -13.07 -7.23
C ASP A 184 -8.39 -12.57 -8.53
N LEU A 185 -7.38 -13.28 -9.05
CA LEU A 185 -6.59 -12.89 -10.23
C LEU A 185 -5.95 -11.49 -10.12
N SER A 186 -5.71 -11.00 -8.90
CA SER A 186 -5.16 -9.66 -8.66
C SER A 186 -3.64 -9.60 -8.77
N HIS A 187 -2.96 -10.75 -8.87
CA HIS A 187 -1.51 -10.84 -8.92
C HIS A 187 -1.02 -11.29 -10.30
N LEU A 188 0.24 -11.00 -10.63
CA LEU A 188 0.88 -11.44 -11.85
C LEU A 188 2.03 -12.41 -11.55
N ARG A 189 2.05 -13.55 -12.22
CA ARG A 189 3.24 -14.37 -12.41
C ARG A 189 3.82 -14.06 -13.78
N MET A 190 5.11 -13.81 -13.84
CA MET A 190 5.81 -13.37 -15.05
C MET A 190 7.06 -14.23 -15.28
N ILE A 191 7.47 -14.33 -16.54
CA ILE A 191 8.81 -14.76 -16.93
C ILE A 191 9.52 -13.53 -17.49
N LEU A 192 10.52 -13.04 -16.76
CA LEU A 192 11.27 -11.84 -17.11
C LEU A 192 12.67 -12.21 -17.58
N THR A 193 13.14 -11.51 -18.61
CA THR A 193 14.44 -11.76 -19.24
C THR A 193 15.17 -10.44 -19.46
N ASP A 194 16.48 -10.44 -19.29
CA ASP A 194 17.33 -9.32 -19.69
C ASP A 194 17.87 -9.64 -21.10
N PRO A 195 17.58 -8.85 -22.15
CA PRO A 195 18.04 -9.12 -23.52
C PRO A 195 19.55 -9.37 -23.64
N LYS A 196 20.36 -8.85 -22.70
CA LYS A 196 21.81 -9.02 -22.67
C LYS A 196 22.23 -10.37 -22.08
N SER A 197 21.34 -11.07 -21.38
CA SER A 197 21.57 -12.41 -20.84
C SER A 197 20.41 -13.33 -21.16
N ASN A 198 20.67 -14.48 -21.76
CA ASN A 198 19.60 -15.44 -22.09
C ASN A 198 19.08 -16.23 -20.86
N HIS A 199 19.09 -15.60 -19.68
CA HIS A 199 18.63 -16.18 -18.43
C HIS A 199 17.29 -15.58 -18.03
N ASP A 200 16.32 -16.47 -17.79
CA ASP A 200 14.96 -16.10 -17.46
C ASP A 200 14.73 -16.27 -15.96
N PHE A 201 14.07 -15.27 -15.36
CA PHE A 201 13.63 -15.35 -13.98
C PHE A 201 12.12 -15.49 -13.90
N VAL A 202 11.68 -16.38 -13.02
CA VAL A 202 10.30 -16.36 -12.54
C VAL A 202 10.14 -15.14 -11.64
N ALA A 203 9.11 -14.35 -11.91
CA ALA A 203 8.80 -13.16 -11.14
C ALA A 203 7.33 -13.16 -10.69
N VAL A 204 7.07 -12.62 -9.50
CA VAL A 204 5.73 -12.48 -8.93
C VAL A 204 5.51 -11.02 -8.54
N GLY A 205 4.44 -10.43 -9.06
CA GLY A 205 3.98 -9.09 -8.74
C GLY A 205 2.63 -9.14 -8.04
N PHE A 206 2.61 -8.86 -6.73
CA PHE A 206 1.36 -8.79 -5.96
C PHE A 206 0.62 -7.49 -6.27
N GLY A 207 -0.67 -7.59 -6.58
CA GLY A 207 -1.52 -6.44 -6.92
C GLY A 207 -1.24 -5.80 -8.28
N LEU A 208 -0.35 -6.37 -9.10
CA LEU A 208 0.06 -5.78 -10.38
C LEU A 208 -0.86 -6.12 -11.56
N ALA A 209 -2.00 -6.79 -11.34
CA ALA A 209 -2.93 -7.15 -12.42
C ALA A 209 -3.37 -5.97 -13.32
N PRO A 210 -3.61 -4.75 -12.80
CA PRO A 210 -3.91 -3.58 -13.64
C PRO A 210 -2.77 -3.18 -14.59
N GLN A 211 -1.51 -3.56 -14.29
CA GLN A 211 -0.35 -3.25 -15.11
C GLN A 211 -0.03 -4.35 -16.15
N LYS A 212 -0.90 -5.36 -16.30
CA LYS A 212 -0.66 -6.49 -17.22
C LYS A 212 -0.37 -6.03 -18.65
N GLU A 213 -1.18 -5.13 -19.19
CA GLU A 213 -1.03 -4.64 -20.57
C GLU A 213 0.30 -3.90 -20.78
N LEU A 214 0.72 -3.10 -19.80
CA LEU A 214 2.02 -2.43 -19.82
C LEU A 214 3.16 -3.46 -19.87
N ILE A 215 3.09 -4.48 -19.02
CA ILE A 215 4.13 -5.51 -18.90
C ILE A 215 4.18 -6.39 -20.15
N GLU A 216 3.03 -6.73 -20.73
CA GLU A 216 2.91 -7.53 -21.96
C GLU A 216 3.11 -6.73 -23.25
N SER A 217 3.36 -5.43 -23.17
CA SER A 217 3.51 -4.56 -24.34
C SER A 217 4.67 -4.95 -25.27
N GLY A 218 5.58 -5.83 -24.81
CA GLY A 218 6.80 -6.22 -25.51
C GLY A 218 7.88 -5.14 -25.49
N GLN A 219 7.61 -3.98 -24.87
CA GLN A 219 8.57 -2.89 -24.73
C GLN A 219 9.53 -3.16 -23.56
N PRO A 220 10.77 -2.61 -23.60
CA PRO A 220 11.68 -2.64 -22.48
C PRO A 220 11.09 -1.99 -21.22
N LEU A 221 11.24 -2.68 -20.09
CA LEU A 221 10.72 -2.28 -18.79
C LEU A 221 11.86 -1.95 -17.83
N THR A 222 11.64 -0.89 -17.04
CA THR A 222 12.33 -0.71 -15.77
C THR A 222 11.53 -1.40 -14.68
N ILE A 223 12.16 -2.34 -13.98
CA ILE A 223 11.54 -3.06 -12.87
C ILE A 223 12.25 -2.73 -11.55
N ALA A 224 11.49 -2.66 -10.48
CA ALA A 224 12.00 -2.66 -9.11
C ALA A 224 11.58 -3.97 -8.43
N TYR A 225 12.53 -4.68 -7.81
CA TYR A 225 12.31 -6.04 -7.36
C TYR A 225 13.16 -6.43 -6.14
N GLN A 226 12.68 -7.42 -5.41
CA GLN A 226 13.43 -8.11 -4.35
C GLN A 226 13.81 -9.51 -4.85
N LEU A 227 14.98 -10.01 -4.42
CA LEU A 227 15.36 -11.40 -4.64
C LEU A 227 14.78 -12.27 -3.52
N THR A 228 14.19 -13.39 -3.91
CA THR A 228 13.78 -14.45 -2.98
C THR A 228 14.22 -15.80 -3.52
N GLU A 229 14.27 -16.78 -2.64
CA GLU A 229 14.49 -18.17 -2.99
C GLU A 229 13.17 -18.92 -2.84
N ASN A 230 12.79 -19.64 -3.88
CA ASN A 230 11.65 -20.55 -3.87
C ASN A 230 12.16 -21.98 -3.86
N SER A 231 11.61 -22.81 -2.96
CA SER A 231 11.95 -24.22 -2.87
C SER A 231 10.70 -25.06 -3.10
N TRP A 232 10.65 -25.73 -4.26
CA TRP A 232 9.52 -26.56 -4.67
C TRP A 232 10.01 -27.95 -5.11
N GLN A 233 9.43 -29.00 -4.53
CA GLN A 233 9.77 -30.41 -4.85
C GLN A 233 11.28 -30.70 -4.84
N GLY A 234 12.01 -30.14 -3.87
CA GLY A 234 13.46 -30.35 -3.72
C GLY A 234 14.33 -29.59 -4.75
N ARG A 235 13.73 -28.76 -5.61
CA ARG A 235 14.45 -27.80 -6.46
C ARG A 235 14.33 -26.40 -5.87
N THR A 236 15.47 -25.73 -5.79
CA THR A 236 15.57 -24.37 -5.30
C THR A 236 15.89 -23.46 -6.48
N SER A 237 15.13 -22.38 -6.62
CA SER A 237 15.27 -21.38 -7.69
C SER A 237 15.19 -19.96 -7.13
N LEU A 238 16.00 -19.06 -7.67
CA LEU A 238 15.83 -17.63 -7.40
C LEU A 238 14.62 -17.08 -8.14
N GLU A 239 13.82 -16.28 -7.45
CA GLU A 239 12.65 -15.60 -8.00
C GLU A 239 12.70 -14.11 -7.69
N LEU A 240 12.03 -13.31 -8.52
CA LEU A 240 11.92 -11.87 -8.34
C LEU A 240 10.54 -11.53 -7.76
N ILE A 241 10.51 -10.82 -6.63
CA ILE A 241 9.28 -10.20 -6.14
C ILE A 241 9.22 -8.77 -6.65
N ILE A 242 8.36 -8.51 -7.63
CA ILE A 242 8.23 -7.20 -8.27
C ILE A 242 7.49 -6.23 -7.35
N LYS A 243 8.08 -5.06 -7.13
CA LYS A 243 7.55 -3.95 -6.32
C LYS A 243 7.07 -2.78 -7.15
N GLY A 244 7.49 -2.68 -8.40
CA GLY A 244 7.03 -1.66 -9.33
C GLY A 244 7.56 -1.91 -10.73
N VAL A 245 6.79 -1.46 -11.72
CA VAL A 245 7.15 -1.54 -13.14
C VAL A 245 6.87 -0.19 -13.78
N LYS A 246 7.77 0.23 -14.67
CA LYS A 246 7.61 1.37 -15.57
C LYS A 246 8.07 0.98 -16.96
N SER A 247 7.40 1.50 -17.99
CA SER A 247 7.95 1.44 -19.36
C SER A 247 9.16 2.36 -19.46
N GLU A 248 10.18 1.92 -20.18
CA GLU A 248 11.26 2.79 -20.62
C GLU A 248 10.76 3.61 -21.81
N LYS A 249 10.75 4.93 -21.64
CA LYS A 249 10.52 5.88 -22.73
C LYS A 249 11.82 6.13 -23.48
#